data_AF-A0A4S5DYF4-F1
#
_entry.id   AF-A0A4S5DYF4-F1
#
_cell.length_a   1.000
_cell.length_b   1.000
_cell.length_c   1.000
_cell.angle_alpha   90.00
_cell.angle_beta   90.00
_cell.angle_gamma   90.00
#
_symmetry.space_group_name_H-M   'P 1'
#
loop_
_entity.id
_entity.type
_entity.pdbx_description
1 polymer ?
#
loop_
_entity_poly.entity_id
_entity_poly.type
_entity_poly.pdbx_seq_one_letter_code
_entity_poly.pdbx_strand_id
1 'polypeptide(L)'
;MPVYRPGEAAEITRGRVERFLLAFKSERTPRCPDGRSDSTVNQAFRSLQQFFLWLIDEEEIDASPIERMEPPKIGETVAPLLELDQLAALVADCKGKDFQSRRDEALTFAS
;
A
#
# COMPACT_ATOMS: atom_id res chain seq x y z
N MET A 1 15.04 1.43 -22.77
CA MET A 1 14.57 0.63 -21.62
C MET A 1 15.80 0.01 -20.97
N PRO A 2 16.10 0.27 -19.69
CA PRO A 2 17.19 -0.45 -19.02
C PRO A 2 16.89 -1.94 -19.01
N VAL A 3 17.86 -2.76 -19.42
CA VAL A 3 17.72 -4.21 -19.49
C VAL A 3 17.64 -4.75 -18.05
N TYR A 4 16.44 -5.11 -17.61
CA TYR A 4 16.24 -5.84 -16.37
C TYR A 4 16.77 -7.26 -16.55
N ARG A 5 17.98 -7.52 -16.04
CA ARG A 5 18.48 -8.89 -15.88
C ARG A 5 17.96 -9.40 -14.53
N PRO A 6 17.19 -10.51 -14.47
CA PRO A 6 16.95 -11.16 -13.20
C PRO A 6 18.32 -11.52 -12.63
N GLY A 7 18.68 -10.89 -11.51
CA GLY A 7 19.87 -11.27 -10.75
C GLY A 7 19.53 -12.46 -9.88
N GLU A 8 20.52 -13.27 -9.55
CA GLU A 8 20.34 -14.35 -8.58
C GLU A 8 19.98 -13.75 -7.21
N ALA A 9 19.18 -14.47 -6.42
CA ALA A 9 18.70 -13.99 -5.14
C ALA A 9 19.87 -13.60 -4.20
N ALA A 10 20.96 -14.36 -4.25
CA ALA A 10 22.19 -14.12 -3.50
C ALA A 10 22.90 -12.80 -3.85
N GLU A 11 22.68 -12.24 -5.05
CA GLU A 11 23.28 -10.96 -5.46
C GLU A 11 22.50 -9.74 -4.97
N ILE A 12 21.33 -9.95 -4.35
CA ILE A 12 20.48 -8.86 -3.90
C ILE A 12 21.08 -8.24 -2.64
N THR A 13 21.62 -7.03 -2.79
CA THR A 13 22.18 -6.26 -1.67
C THR A 13 21.16 -5.30 -1.05
N ARG A 14 21.41 -4.88 0.19
CA ARG A 14 20.65 -3.82 0.87
C ARG A 14 20.43 -2.59 -0.02
N GLY A 15 21.50 -2.09 -0.65
CA GLY A 15 21.43 -0.92 -1.51
C GLY A 15 20.59 -1.13 -2.78
N ARG A 16 20.43 -2.37 -3.27
CA ARG A 16 19.51 -2.70 -4.36
C ARG A 16 18.06 -2.60 -3.89
N VAL A 17 17.76 -3.09 -2.69
CA VAL A 17 16.43 -3.00 -2.09
C VAL A 17 16.06 -1.55 -1.77
N GLU A 18 16.97 -0.76 -1.21
CA GLU A 18 16.76 0.66 -0.95
C GLU A 18 16.44 1.45 -2.24
N ARG A 19 17.24 1.24 -3.30
CA ARG A 19 16.95 1.85 -4.61
C ARG A 19 15.60 1.41 -5.18
N PHE A 20 15.25 0.14 -5.03
CA PHE A 20 13.94 -0.36 -5.45
C PHE A 20 12.81 0.35 -4.69
N LEU A 21 12.87 0.43 -3.36
CA LEU A 21 11.84 1.06 -2.55
C LEU A 21 11.70 2.56 -2.83
N LEU A 22 12.82 3.26 -3.06
CA LEU A 22 12.82 4.67 -3.48
C LEU A 22 12.15 4.84 -4.84
N ALA A 23 12.54 4.03 -5.83
CA ALA A 23 11.93 4.06 -7.16
C ALA A 23 10.43 3.72 -7.09
N PHE A 24 10.07 2.70 -6.32
CA PHE A 24 8.69 2.26 -6.09
C PHE A 24 7.85 3.35 -5.41
N LYS A 25 8.41 4.11 -4.48
CA LYS A 25 7.72 5.26 -3.87
C LYS A 25 7.48 6.37 -4.89
N SER A 26 8.51 6.73 -5.66
CA SER A 26 8.46 7.86 -6.59
C SER A 26 7.77 7.58 -7.94
N GLU A 27 7.55 6.31 -8.28
CA GLU A 27 6.94 5.93 -9.54
C GLU A 27 5.50 6.45 -9.64
N ARG A 28 5.25 7.24 -10.68
CA ARG A 28 3.93 7.79 -10.98
C ARG A 28 3.15 6.83 -11.85
N THR A 29 1.92 6.52 -11.45
CA THR A 29 1.01 5.66 -12.20
C THR A 29 -0.35 6.33 -12.32
N PRO A 30 -1.26 5.89 -13.22
CA PRO A 30 -2.61 6.44 -13.28
C PRO A 30 -3.37 6.37 -11.96
N ARG A 31 -3.04 5.38 -11.10
CA ARG A 31 -3.63 5.22 -9.76
C ARG A 31 -2.98 6.12 -8.69
N CYS A 32 -1.72 6.48 -8.89
CA CYS A 32 -0.89 7.23 -7.94
C CYS A 32 -0.09 8.30 -8.71
N PRO A 33 -0.72 9.42 -9.11
CA PRO A 33 -0.06 10.44 -9.93
C PRO A 33 1.08 11.14 -9.20
N ASP A 34 1.02 11.25 -7.88
CA ASP A 34 2.05 11.90 -7.04
C ASP A 34 3.04 10.91 -6.40
N GLY A 35 3.00 9.64 -6.81
CA GLY A 35 3.74 8.55 -6.18
C GLY A 35 2.92 7.78 -5.14
N ARG A 36 3.49 6.69 -4.64
CA ARG A 36 2.82 5.78 -3.71
C ARG A 36 2.91 6.29 -2.27
N SER A 37 1.86 6.04 -1.48
CA SER A 37 1.80 6.44 -0.06
C SER A 37 2.81 5.66 0.79
N ASP A 38 3.20 6.23 1.94
CA ASP A 38 4.11 5.57 2.89
C ASP A 38 3.59 4.22 3.37
N SER A 39 2.28 4.10 3.58
CA SER A 39 1.62 2.83 3.90
C SER A 39 1.84 1.79 2.80
N THR A 40 1.71 2.18 1.52
CA THR A 40 1.93 1.27 0.39
C THR A 40 3.38 0.80 0.31
N VAL A 41 4.33 1.71 0.55
CA VAL A 41 5.77 1.38 0.57
C VAL A 41 6.11 0.47 1.74
N ASN A 42 5.51 0.71 2.92
CA ASN A 42 5.70 -0.16 4.08
C ASN A 42 5.14 -1.57 3.84
N GLN A 43 3.98 -1.68 3.19
CA GLN A 43 3.44 -2.98 2.79
C GLN A 43 4.38 -3.72 1.83
N ALA A 44 4.95 -3.02 0.84
CA ALA A 44 5.95 -3.62 -0.05
C ALA A 44 7.22 -4.07 0.71
N PHE A 45 7.72 -3.27 1.65
CA PHE A 45 8.85 -3.63 2.51
C PHE A 45 8.55 -4.91 3.32
N ARG A 46 7.36 -5.02 3.91
CA ARG A 46 6.94 -6.24 4.65
C ARG A 46 6.86 -7.47 3.76
N SER A 47 6.35 -7.32 2.53
CA SER A 47 6.36 -8.42 1.57
C SER A 47 7.78 -8.87 1.21
N LEU A 48 8.73 -7.93 1.07
CA LEU A 48 10.13 -8.25 0.85
C LEU A 48 10.76 -8.97 2.06
N GLN A 49 10.42 -8.58 3.29
CA GLN A 49 10.87 -9.31 4.48
C GLN A 49 10.43 -10.77 4.44
N GLN A 50 9.15 -11.02 4.17
CA GLN A 50 8.65 -12.40 4.10
C GLN A 50 9.28 -13.18 2.94
N PHE A 51 9.51 -12.53 1.81
CA PHE A 51 10.18 -13.16 0.66
C PHE A 51 11.62 -13.57 0.98
N PHE A 52 12.42 -12.70 1.60
CA PHE A 52 13.79 -13.07 1.99
C PHE A 52 13.83 -14.10 3.12
N LEU A 53 12.85 -14.10 4.04
CA LEU A 53 12.74 -15.16 5.04
C LEU A 53 12.46 -16.52 4.38
N TRP A 54 11.57 -16.56 3.38
CA TRP A 54 11.32 -17.79 2.62
C TRP A 54 12.57 -18.24 1.86
N LEU A 55 13.33 -17.34 1.25
CA LEU A 55 14.59 -17.70 0.58
C LEU A 55 15.65 -18.28 1.53
N ILE A 56 15.67 -17.84 2.79
CA ILE A 56 16.56 -18.44 3.81
C ILE A 56 16.09 -19.85 4.17
N ASP A 57 14.77 -20.05 4.30
CA ASP A 57 14.17 -21.35 4.63
C ASP A 57 14.42 -22.39 3.51
N GLU A 58 14.43 -21.95 2.26
CA GLU A 58 14.80 -22.77 1.10
C GLU A 58 16.32 -22.90 0.88
N GLU A 59 17.15 -22.38 1.80
CA GLU A 59 18.62 -22.40 1.71
C GLU A 59 19.19 -21.73 0.44
N GLU A 60 18.41 -20.84 -0.20
CA GLU A 60 18.81 -20.11 -1.41
C GLU A 60 19.73 -18.91 -1.09
N ILE A 61 19.63 -18.38 0.13
CA ILE A 61 20.51 -17.33 0.66
C ILE A 61 20.84 -17.58 2.14
N ASP A 62 22.05 -17.23 2.56
CA ASP A 62 22.48 -17.40 3.96
C ASP A 62 21.89 -16.34 4.91
N ALA A 63 21.61 -15.14 4.39
CA ALA A 63 21.16 -14.01 5.19
C ALA A 63 20.32 -13.01 4.40
N SER A 64 19.35 -12.38 5.08
CA SER A 64 18.49 -11.37 4.47
C SER A 64 19.23 -10.05 4.27
N PRO A 65 19.21 -9.45 3.07
CA PRO A 65 19.85 -8.16 2.81
C PRO A 65 19.20 -6.99 3.55
N ILE A 66 18.02 -7.20 4.14
CA ILE A 66 17.25 -6.17 4.85
C ILE A 66 17.09 -6.45 6.34
N GLU A 67 17.83 -7.41 6.90
CA GLU A 67 17.77 -7.77 8.32
C GLU A 67 18.00 -6.57 9.26
N ARG A 68 18.90 -5.65 8.86
CA ARG A 68 19.25 -4.43 9.61
C ARG A 68 18.62 -3.15 9.05
N MET A 69 17.58 -3.27 8.22
CA MET A 69 16.84 -2.10 7.72
C MET A 69 15.70 -1.76 8.67
N GLU A 70 15.53 -0.47 8.95
CA GLU A 70 14.35 0.00 9.64
C GLU A 70 13.16 0.05 8.67
N PRO A 71 11.96 -0.37 9.10
CA PRO A 71 10.76 -0.24 8.29
C PRO A 71 10.47 1.24 7.97
N PRO A 72 9.91 1.54 6.79
CA PRO A 72 9.50 2.89 6.43
C PRO A 72 8.52 3.44 7.47
N LYS A 73 8.79 4.64 8.01
CA LYS A 73 7.87 5.32 8.93
C LYS A 73 6.60 5.67 8.18
N ILE A 74 5.47 5.15 8.65
CA ILE A 74 4.15 5.54 8.13
C ILE A 74 3.78 6.86 8.81
N GLY A 75 3.72 7.95 8.06
CA GLY A 75 3.10 9.18 8.54
C GLY A 75 1.61 8.97 8.80
N GLU A 76 1.08 9.56 9.86
CA GLU A 76 -0.36 9.57 10.12
C GLU A 76 -1.04 10.49 9.09
N THR A 77 -1.83 9.91 8.19
CA THR A 77 -2.69 10.68 7.30
C THR A 77 -4.07 10.70 7.92
N VAL A 78 -4.46 11.83 8.51
CA VAL A 78 -5.82 12.02 9.01
C VAL A 78 -6.71 12.29 7.79
N ALA A 79 -7.62 11.36 7.49
CA ALA A 79 -8.65 11.62 6.49
C ALA A 79 -9.49 12.81 6.96
N PRO A 80 -9.87 13.74 6.06
CA PRO A 80 -10.71 14.86 6.43
C PRO A 80 -12.02 14.33 7.03
N LEU A 81 -12.36 14.83 8.22
CA LEU A 81 -13.66 14.54 8.82
C LEU A 81 -14.74 15.20 7.96
N LEU A 82 -15.85 14.50 7.74
CA LEU A 82 -17.01 15.13 7.12
C LEU A 82 -17.63 16.09 8.11
N GLU A 83 -17.87 17.32 7.66
CA GLU A 83 -18.67 18.28 8.42
C GLU A 83 -20.13 17.83 8.48
N LEU A 84 -20.88 18.32 9.47
CA LEU A 84 -22.27 17.87 9.73
C LEU A 84 -23.20 18.06 8.52
N ASP A 85 -22.98 19.11 7.73
CA ASP A 85 -23.73 19.40 6.51
C ASP A 85 -23.42 18.39 5.39
N GLN A 86 -22.15 18.00 5.24
CA GLN A 86 -21.72 16.97 4.30
C GLN A 86 -22.29 15.60 4.69
N LEU A 87 -22.32 15.30 5.98
CA LEU A 87 -22.93 14.08 6.51
C LEU A 87 -24.45 14.07 6.26
N ALA A 88 -25.14 15.20 6.52
CA ALA A 88 -26.56 15.33 6.25
C ALA A 88 -26.89 15.19 4.76
N ALA A 89 -26.05 15.74 3.88
CA ALA A 89 -26.18 15.60 2.44
C ALA A 89 -26.01 14.14 1.98
N LEU A 90 -25.01 13.44 2.50
CA LEU A 90 -24.79 12.01 2.21
C LEU A 90 -26.01 11.17 2.61
N VAL A 91 -26.55 11.42 3.80
CA VAL A 91 -27.72 10.70 4.31
C VAL A 91 -28.99 11.03 3.51
N ALA A 92 -29.12 12.27 3.02
CA ALA A 92 -30.25 12.65 2.17
C ALA A 92 -30.25 11.92 0.83
N ASP A 93 -29.07 11.69 0.23
CA ASP A 93 -28.92 10.97 -1.05
C ASP A 93 -29.39 9.51 -0.97
N CYS A 94 -29.28 8.89 0.21
CA CYS A 94 -29.78 7.54 0.43
C CYS A 94 -31.33 7.43 0.39
N LYS A 95 -32.11 8.52 0.51
CA LYS A 95 -33.59 8.48 0.64
C LYS A 95 -34.37 8.42 -0.68
N GLY A 96 -33.73 7.99 -1.77
CA GLY A 96 -34.36 7.84 -3.09
C GLY A 96 -35.29 6.62 -3.21
N LYS A 97 -36.06 6.58 -4.31
CA LYS A 97 -37.05 5.51 -4.58
C LYS A 97 -36.55 4.41 -5.49
N ASP A 98 -35.38 4.58 -6.09
CA ASP A 98 -34.78 3.53 -6.90
C ASP A 98 -34.22 2.41 -6.02
N PHE A 99 -33.81 1.31 -6.66
CA PHE A 99 -33.30 0.14 -5.95
C PHE A 99 -32.02 0.45 -5.16
N GLN A 100 -31.13 1.29 -5.70
CA GLN A 100 -29.85 1.61 -5.07
C GLN A 100 -30.07 2.43 -3.79
N SER A 101 -30.87 3.48 -3.87
CA SER A 101 -31.23 4.28 -2.71
C SER A 101 -31.94 3.47 -1.62
N ARG A 102 -32.92 2.63 -1.97
CA ARG A 102 -33.62 1.79 -0.97
C ARG A 102 -32.68 0.81 -0.25
N ARG A 103 -31.66 0.29 -0.95
CA ARG A 103 -30.61 -0.55 -0.34
C ARG A 103 -29.74 0.29 0.61
N ASP A 104 -29.31 1.46 0.16
CA ASP A 104 -28.39 2.30 0.92
C ASP A 104 -29.08 2.90 2.17
N GLU A 105 -30.36 3.25 2.08
CA GLU A 105 -31.21 3.63 3.22
C GLU A 105 -31.33 2.50 4.24
N ALA A 106 -31.57 1.25 3.80
CA ALA A 106 -31.63 0.11 4.70
C ALA A 106 -30.28 -0.14 5.40
N LEU A 107 -29.15 -0.01 4.69
CA LEU A 107 -27.82 -0.20 5.27
C LEU A 107 -27.45 0.88 6.30
N THR A 108 -27.92 2.11 6.11
CA THR A 108 -27.61 3.25 6.99
C THR A 108 -28.53 3.35 8.20
N PHE A 109 -29.80 2.90 8.10
CA PHE A 109 -30.82 3.14 9.14
C PHE A 109 -31.41 1.89 9.81
N ALA A 110 -31.09 0.66 9.39
CA ALA A 110 -31.68 -0.57 9.96
C ALA A 110 -30.97 -1.15 11.20
N SER A 111 -30.32 -0.32 12.03
CA SER A 111 -29.66 -0.74 13.29
C SER A 111 -30.46 -0.37 14.53
#